data_AF-A0A147I7A6-F1
#
_entry.id   AF-A0A147I7A6-F1
#
_cell.length_a   1.000
_cell.length_b   1.000
_cell.length_c   1.000
_cell.angle_alpha   90.00
_cell.angle_beta   90.00
_cell.angle_gamma   90.00
#
_symmetry.space_group_name_H-M   'P 1'
#
loop_
_entity.id
_entity.type
_entity.pdbx_description
1 polymer ?
#
loop_
_entity_poly.entity_id
_entity_poly.type
_entity_poly.pdbx_seq_one_letter_code
_entity_poly.pdbx_strand_id
1 'polypeptide(L)'
;MWQILALFAAFVSPEPGAGRIYEGVAYGPRQTMVCDWFSNFENSRFDRCRTSGGMIVPIEDGASLSCVPKLCDVLDARARRVARWTRADPVWGRFIVRLSGRVSTGSRPKRYLGDGTRSVLIERLIDVRRVGASFPSR
;
A
#
# COMPACT_ATOMS: atom_id res chain seq x y z
N MET A 1 -58.06 18.66 -6.08
CA MET A 1 -56.94 18.23 -6.95
C MET A 1 -55.66 18.39 -6.15
N TRP A 2 -55.15 17.32 -5.52
CA TRP A 2 -53.96 17.35 -4.66
C TRP A 2 -52.77 16.81 -5.46
N GLN A 3 -51.77 17.65 -5.73
CA GLN A 3 -50.53 17.25 -6.38
C GLN A 3 -49.61 16.59 -5.35
N ILE A 4 -49.30 15.31 -5.55
CA ILE A 4 -48.29 14.58 -4.79
C ILE A 4 -46.94 14.91 -5.41
N LEU A 5 -46.13 15.69 -4.70
CA LEU A 5 -44.70 15.87 -4.99
C LEU A 5 -43.97 14.57 -4.64
N ALA A 6 -43.61 13.80 -5.67
CA ALA A 6 -42.73 12.65 -5.53
C ALA A 6 -41.31 13.14 -5.21
N LEU A 7 -40.92 13.01 -3.95
CA LEU A 7 -39.52 13.09 -3.51
C LEU A 7 -38.76 11.90 -4.09
N PHE A 8 -38.03 12.12 -5.19
CA PHE A 8 -36.97 11.21 -5.61
C PHE A 8 -35.82 11.30 -4.61
N ALA A 9 -35.86 10.46 -3.58
CA ALA A 9 -34.68 10.13 -2.79
C ALA A 9 -33.72 9.36 -3.71
N ALA A 10 -32.73 10.06 -4.27
CA ALA A 10 -31.61 9.42 -4.93
C ALA A 10 -30.87 8.57 -3.88
N PHE A 11 -31.05 7.25 -3.94
CA PHE A 11 -30.20 6.31 -3.23
C PHE A 11 -28.78 6.43 -3.82
N VAL A 12 -27.98 7.32 -3.26
CA VAL A 12 -26.53 7.33 -3.45
C VAL A 12 -26.02 6.05 -2.79
N SER A 13 -25.92 4.98 -3.59
CA SER A 13 -25.23 3.77 -3.17
C SER A 13 -23.75 4.14 -2.97
N PRO A 14 -23.16 3.96 -1.78
CA PRO A 14 -21.73 4.18 -1.60
C PRO A 14 -20.99 3.20 -2.52
N GLU A 15 -20.38 3.74 -3.57
CA GLU A 15 -19.71 2.96 -4.59
C GLU A 15 -18.59 2.14 -3.92
N PRO A 16 -18.58 0.80 -4.06
CA PRO A 16 -17.48 -0.04 -3.58
C PRO A 16 -16.24 0.27 -4.43
N GLY A 17 -15.50 1.30 -4.04
CA GLY A 17 -14.44 1.86 -4.88
C GLY A 17 -14.23 3.36 -4.70
N ALA A 18 -15.10 4.08 -3.99
CA ALA A 18 -14.90 5.52 -3.77
C ALA A 18 -13.55 5.80 -3.08
N GLY A 19 -12.92 6.90 -3.47
CA GLY A 19 -11.67 7.38 -2.87
C GLY A 19 -11.79 7.59 -1.35
N ARG A 20 -10.67 7.60 -0.64
CA ARG A 20 -10.62 7.70 0.82
C ARG A 20 -9.58 8.72 1.26
N ILE A 21 -9.91 9.55 2.24
CA ILE A 21 -8.91 10.36 2.94
C ILE A 21 -8.43 9.57 4.16
N TYR A 22 -7.11 9.44 4.31
CA TYR A 22 -6.48 8.81 5.46
C TYR A 22 -5.25 9.62 5.85
N GLU A 23 -5.18 10.05 7.12
CA GLU A 23 -4.10 10.90 7.64
C GLU A 23 -3.83 12.15 6.76
N GLY A 24 -4.90 12.79 6.27
CA GLY A 24 -4.81 13.97 5.42
C GLY A 24 -4.38 13.70 3.97
N VAL A 25 -4.15 12.45 3.58
CA VAL A 25 -3.81 12.06 2.20
C VAL A 25 -5.04 11.49 1.50
N ALA A 26 -5.34 12.00 0.30
CA ALA A 26 -6.38 11.45 -0.56
C ALA A 26 -5.87 10.23 -1.33
N TYR A 27 -6.62 9.14 -1.23
CA TYR A 27 -6.36 7.87 -1.88
C TYR A 27 -7.47 7.53 -2.87
N GLY A 28 -7.07 6.90 -3.98
CA GLY A 28 -7.99 6.43 -5.02
C GLY A 28 -8.79 5.17 -4.61
N PRO A 29 -9.37 4.46 -5.59
CA PRO A 29 -10.14 3.26 -5.34
C PRO A 29 -9.31 2.15 -4.69
N ARG A 30 -10.00 1.29 -3.94
CA ARG A 30 -9.40 0.09 -3.36
C ARG A 30 -9.15 -0.92 -4.46
N GLN A 31 -7.95 -1.49 -4.48
CA GLN A 31 -7.55 -2.48 -5.47
C GLN A 31 -6.61 -3.52 -4.86
N THR A 32 -6.57 -4.72 -5.46
CA THR A 32 -5.58 -5.74 -5.14
C THR A 32 -4.32 -5.48 -5.96
N MET A 33 -3.18 -5.43 -5.28
CA MET A 33 -1.89 -5.11 -5.87
C MET A 33 -0.84 -6.14 -5.47
N VAL A 34 0.15 -6.29 -6.35
CA VAL A 34 1.41 -6.97 -6.08
C VAL A 34 2.49 -5.90 -6.16
N CYS A 35 3.22 -5.71 -5.07
CA CYS A 35 4.24 -4.68 -4.97
C CYS A 35 5.62 -5.26 -4.65
N ASP A 36 6.64 -4.74 -5.32
CA ASP A 36 8.04 -4.93 -4.97
C ASP A 36 8.35 -3.98 -3.81
N TRP A 37 8.60 -4.53 -2.63
CA TRP A 37 8.91 -3.78 -1.41
C TRP A 37 10.38 -3.93 -1.05
N PHE A 38 11.05 -2.81 -0.85
CA PHE A 38 12.39 -2.74 -0.27
C PHE A 38 12.30 -2.26 1.17
N SER A 39 13.01 -2.95 2.05
CA SER A 39 13.13 -2.60 3.47
C SER A 39 14.60 -2.69 3.90
N ASN A 40 15.06 -1.71 4.68
CA ASN A 40 16.26 -1.74 5.49
C ASN A 40 16.06 -0.85 6.74
N PHE A 41 17.13 -0.54 7.48
CA PHE A 41 17.01 0.25 8.71
C PHE A 41 16.62 1.73 8.48
N GLU A 42 16.88 2.27 7.29
CA GLU A 42 16.63 3.69 6.94
C GLU A 42 15.40 3.87 6.04
N ASN A 43 15.08 2.87 5.24
CA ASN A 43 14.18 2.99 4.11
C ASN A 43 13.18 1.84 4.11
N SER A 44 11.91 2.18 3.89
CA SER A 44 10.86 1.21 3.63
C SER A 44 9.91 1.78 2.58
N ARG A 45 9.94 1.22 1.37
CA ARG A 45 9.16 1.73 0.25
C ARG A 45 8.81 0.66 -0.77
N PHE A 46 7.70 0.86 -1.45
CA PHE A 46 7.40 0.09 -2.65
C PHE A 46 8.13 0.70 -3.85
N ASP A 47 9.00 -0.07 -4.48
CA ASP A 47 9.70 0.36 -5.70
C ASP A 47 8.77 0.29 -6.91
N ARG A 48 7.91 -0.76 -6.98
CA ARG A 48 6.96 -1.00 -8.08
C ARG A 48 5.70 -1.64 -7.55
N CYS A 49 4.54 -1.29 -8.11
CA CYS A 49 3.27 -1.94 -7.84
C CYS A 49 2.53 -2.23 -9.14
N ARG A 50 1.86 -3.38 -9.21
CA ARG A 50 0.97 -3.77 -10.31
C ARG A 50 -0.36 -4.21 -9.75
N THR A 51 -1.45 -3.92 -10.43
CA THR A 51 -2.77 -4.47 -10.07
C THR A 51 -2.80 -5.98 -10.36
N SER A 52 -3.78 -6.69 -9.81
CA SER A 52 -3.97 -8.12 -10.11
C SER A 52 -4.19 -8.42 -11.59
N GLY A 53 -4.66 -7.44 -12.38
CA GLY A 53 -4.78 -7.53 -13.83
C GLY A 53 -3.48 -7.21 -14.59
N GLY A 54 -2.38 -6.99 -13.90
CA GLY A 54 -1.06 -6.72 -14.50
C GLY A 54 -0.79 -5.26 -14.86
N MET A 55 -1.76 -4.36 -14.70
CA MET A 55 -1.57 -2.93 -14.98
C MET A 55 -0.58 -2.31 -14.00
N ILE A 56 0.38 -1.55 -14.53
CA ILE A 56 1.37 -0.81 -13.72
C ILE A 56 0.65 0.31 -12.97
N VAL A 57 0.87 0.36 -11.67
CA VAL A 57 0.40 1.46 -10.82
C VAL A 57 1.42 2.60 -10.92
N PRO A 58 1.00 3.85 -11.18
CA PRO A 58 1.91 4.98 -11.36
C PRO A 58 2.56 5.37 -10.03
N ILE A 59 3.73 4.81 -9.74
CA ILE A 59 4.58 5.12 -8.58
C ILE A 59 6.02 5.40 -9.03
N GLU A 60 6.17 6.31 -10.01
CA GLU A 60 7.40 6.60 -10.79
C GLU A 60 8.70 6.64 -9.96
N ASP A 61 8.63 7.15 -8.74
CA ASP A 61 9.76 7.38 -7.85
C ASP A 61 9.70 6.51 -6.57
N GLY A 62 8.94 5.42 -6.65
CA GLY A 62 8.51 4.60 -5.54
C GLY A 62 7.32 5.19 -4.77
N ALA A 63 6.79 4.40 -3.85
CA ALA A 63 5.73 4.82 -2.95
C ALA A 63 6.10 4.53 -1.50
N SER A 64 5.89 5.52 -0.64
CA SER A 64 5.93 5.32 0.80
C SER A 64 4.80 4.40 1.24
N LEU A 65 5.06 3.73 2.35
CA LEU A 65 4.17 2.75 2.92
C LEU A 65 3.32 3.41 4.02
N SER A 66 2.00 3.36 3.87
CA SER A 66 1.05 3.73 4.90
C SER A 66 0.20 2.52 5.25
N CYS A 67 -0.11 2.33 6.52
CA CYS A 67 -0.93 1.20 6.97
C CYS A 67 -2.11 1.69 7.78
N VAL A 68 -3.25 1.02 7.64
CA VAL A 68 -4.24 1.05 8.71
C VAL A 68 -3.65 0.50 10.01
N PRO A 69 -4.21 0.84 11.19
CA PRO A 69 -3.61 0.48 12.48
C PRO A 69 -3.22 -1.00 12.57
N LYS A 70 -2.04 -1.28 13.13
CA LYS A 70 -1.42 -2.60 13.31
C LYS A 70 -0.99 -3.34 12.04
N LEU A 71 -1.39 -2.89 10.83
CA LEU A 71 -1.11 -3.67 9.62
C LEU A 71 0.37 -3.59 9.19
N CYS A 72 1.06 -2.51 9.53
CA CYS A 72 2.51 -2.40 9.34
C CYS A 72 3.28 -3.40 10.22
N ASP A 73 2.84 -3.59 11.46
CA ASP A 73 3.43 -4.59 12.37
C ASP A 73 3.22 -6.01 11.82
N VAL A 74 2.04 -6.28 11.25
CA VAL A 74 1.74 -7.57 10.60
C VAL A 74 2.59 -7.77 9.34
N LEU A 75 2.81 -6.72 8.54
CA LEU A 75 3.71 -6.77 7.39
C LEU A 75 5.14 -7.10 7.82
N ASP A 76 5.67 -6.37 8.79
CA ASP A 76 7.03 -6.58 9.32
C ASP A 76 7.18 -7.98 9.91
N ALA A 77 6.23 -8.44 10.73
CA ALA A 77 6.25 -9.79 11.29
C ALA A 77 6.23 -10.90 10.22
N ARG A 78 5.43 -10.75 9.15
CA ARG A 78 5.44 -11.71 8.03
C ARG A 78 6.75 -11.67 7.26
N ALA A 79 7.29 -10.49 7.03
CA ALA A 79 8.54 -10.30 6.31
C ALA A 79 9.73 -10.90 7.06
N ARG A 80 9.81 -10.67 8.37
CA ARG A 80 10.78 -11.32 9.27
C ARG A 80 10.68 -12.84 9.21
N ARG A 81 9.47 -13.39 9.25
CA ARG A 81 9.23 -14.83 9.16
C ARG A 81 9.78 -15.41 7.86
N VAL A 82 9.45 -14.83 6.71
CA VAL A 82 9.92 -15.36 5.41
C VAL A 82 11.40 -15.11 5.18
N ALA A 83 11.99 -14.09 5.81
CA ALA A 83 13.43 -13.82 5.76
C ALA A 83 14.23 -14.61 6.82
N ARG A 84 13.57 -15.31 7.75
CA ARG A 84 14.19 -15.91 8.95
C ARG A 84 15.00 -14.89 9.76
N TRP A 85 14.47 -13.67 9.89
CA TRP A 85 15.13 -12.55 10.56
C TRP A 85 14.81 -12.54 12.06
N THR A 86 15.84 -12.54 12.89
CA THR A 86 15.72 -12.62 14.37
C THR A 86 16.19 -11.36 15.09
N ARG A 87 16.91 -10.46 14.42
CA ARG A 87 17.42 -9.21 15.00
C ARG A 87 16.28 -8.22 15.25
N ALA A 88 16.45 -7.30 16.19
CA ALA A 88 15.41 -6.32 16.55
C ALA A 88 15.19 -5.24 15.49
N ASP A 89 16.20 -4.93 14.67
CA ASP A 89 16.12 -3.97 13.57
C ASP A 89 15.09 -4.40 12.51
N PRO A 90 14.55 -3.45 11.71
CA PRO A 90 13.67 -3.77 10.60
C PRO A 90 14.28 -4.84 9.71
N VAL A 91 13.44 -5.66 9.06
CA VAL A 91 13.96 -6.67 8.14
C VAL A 91 14.66 -6.00 6.94
N TRP A 92 15.80 -6.54 6.53
CA TRP A 92 16.51 -6.06 5.34
C TRP A 92 16.24 -6.96 4.14
N GLY A 93 15.98 -6.33 3.00
CA GLY A 93 15.94 -7.01 1.71
C GLY A 93 14.76 -6.58 0.85
N ARG A 94 14.50 -7.41 -0.16
CA ARG A 94 13.42 -7.22 -1.13
C ARG A 94 12.36 -8.29 -0.97
N PHE A 95 11.11 -7.85 -1.07
CA PHE A 95 9.94 -8.68 -0.88
C PHE A 95 8.91 -8.43 -1.99
N ILE A 96 8.18 -9.48 -2.34
CA ILE A 96 6.94 -9.36 -3.10
C ILE A 96 5.79 -9.36 -2.11
N VAL A 97 5.03 -8.27 -2.08
CA VAL A 97 3.89 -8.10 -1.19
C VAL A 97 2.61 -8.11 -2.01
N ARG A 98 1.75 -9.11 -1.79
CA ARG A 98 0.38 -9.09 -2.30
C ARG A 98 -0.51 -8.47 -1.24
N LEU A 99 -1.26 -7.44 -1.61
CA LEU A 99 -2.08 -6.69 -0.67
C LEU A 99 -3.35 -6.17 -1.34
N SER A 100 -4.31 -5.77 -0.53
CA SER A 100 -5.43 -4.95 -0.96
C SER A 100 -5.31 -3.59 -0.27
N GLY A 101 -5.34 -2.53 -1.06
CA GLY A 101 -5.02 -1.20 -0.59
C GLY A 101 -5.36 -0.14 -1.63
N ARG A 102 -4.83 1.05 -1.43
CA ARG A 102 -5.11 2.23 -2.27
C ARG A 102 -3.82 2.99 -2.52
N VAL A 103 -3.82 3.79 -3.59
CA VAL A 103 -2.67 4.63 -3.98
C VAL A 103 -3.08 6.09 -3.87
N SER A 104 -2.18 6.95 -3.42
CA SER A 104 -2.46 8.38 -3.28
C SER A 104 -2.79 9.00 -4.65
N THR A 105 -3.84 9.81 -4.71
CA THR A 105 -4.26 10.49 -5.96
C THR A 105 -3.30 11.62 -6.32
N GLY A 106 -2.69 12.25 -5.31
CA GLY A 106 -1.63 13.25 -5.47
C GLY A 106 -0.22 12.67 -5.31
N SER A 107 0.75 13.38 -5.89
CA SER A 107 2.18 13.24 -5.61
C SER A 107 2.58 14.18 -4.45
N ARG A 108 3.62 13.83 -3.71
CA ARG A 108 4.21 14.64 -2.65
C ARG A 108 5.72 14.76 -2.83
N PRO A 109 6.35 15.85 -2.36
CA PRO A 109 7.80 15.94 -2.33
C PRO A 109 8.38 14.87 -1.38
N LYS A 110 9.54 14.33 -1.76
CA LYS A 110 10.35 13.46 -0.88
C LYS A 110 10.86 14.31 0.29
N ARG A 111 10.58 13.89 1.53
CA ARG A 111 11.06 14.60 2.73
C ARG A 111 12.29 13.94 3.34
N TYR A 112 12.42 12.63 3.16
CA TYR A 112 13.51 11.82 3.72
C TYR A 112 14.13 10.90 2.67
N LEU A 113 15.37 10.49 2.91
CA LEU A 113 16.02 9.36 2.20
C LEU A 113 15.18 8.11 2.48
N GLY A 114 14.37 7.69 1.50
CA GLY A 114 13.45 6.55 1.61
C GLY A 114 12.01 6.86 1.26
N ASP A 115 11.65 8.14 1.20
CA ASP A 115 10.32 8.55 0.76
C ASP A 115 10.09 8.27 -0.73
N GLY A 116 8.91 7.74 -1.03
CA GLY A 116 8.34 7.78 -2.37
C GLY A 116 7.56 9.08 -2.61
N THR A 117 7.40 9.44 -3.88
CA THR A 117 6.55 10.59 -4.26
C THR A 117 5.06 10.25 -4.17
N ARG A 118 4.70 8.97 -4.10
CA ARG A 118 3.35 8.48 -3.85
C ARG A 118 3.27 7.81 -2.48
N SER A 119 2.06 7.54 -2.02
CA SER A 119 1.81 6.65 -0.89
C SER A 119 0.91 5.49 -1.29
N VAL A 120 1.20 4.31 -0.75
CA VAL A 120 0.32 3.13 -0.82
C VAL A 120 -0.23 2.87 0.57
N LEU A 121 -1.54 3.04 0.74
CA LEU A 121 -2.26 2.65 1.93
C LEU A 121 -2.59 1.16 1.87
N ILE A 122 -2.02 0.38 2.77
CA ILE A 122 -2.33 -1.02 2.95
C ILE A 122 -3.56 -1.14 3.85
N GLU A 123 -4.63 -1.73 3.32
CA GLU A 123 -5.88 -1.98 4.07
C GLU A 123 -6.04 -3.46 4.43
N ARG A 124 -5.41 -4.37 3.68
CA ARG A 124 -5.33 -5.79 3.98
C ARG A 124 -4.07 -6.41 3.39
N LEU A 125 -3.33 -7.16 4.20
CA LEU A 125 -2.18 -7.94 3.75
C LEU A 125 -2.64 -9.34 3.30
N ILE A 126 -2.33 -9.71 2.06
CA ILE A 126 -2.71 -11.01 1.49
C ILE A 126 -1.53 -11.97 1.65
N ASP A 127 -0.36 -11.62 1.10
CA ASP A 127 0.82 -12.50 1.07
C ASP A 127 2.12 -11.68 1.09
N VAL A 128 3.20 -12.26 1.60
CA VAL A 128 4.55 -11.67 1.61
C VAL A 128 5.54 -12.77 1.26
N ARG A 129 6.40 -12.52 0.28
CA ARG A 129 7.47 -13.44 -0.14
C ARG A 129 8.79 -12.70 -0.24
N ARG A 130 9.90 -13.37 -0.01
CA ARG A 130 11.23 -12.81 -0.24
C ARG A 130 11.63 -12.95 -1.71
N VAL A 131 12.23 -11.91 -2.29
CA VAL A 131 12.79 -11.93 -3.65
C VAL A 131 14.22 -12.47 -3.57
N GLY A 132 14.43 -13.76 -3.84
CA GLY A 132 15.75 -14.40 -3.96
C GLY A 132 16.64 -14.34 -2.70
N ALA A 133 17.45 -15.38 -2.47
CA ALA A 133 18.44 -15.39 -1.40
C ALA A 133 19.75 -14.74 -1.87
N SER A 134 19.80 -13.42 -1.98
CA SER A 134 21.06 -12.70 -2.15
C SER A 134 21.50 -12.20 -0.77
N PHE A 135 22.28 -13.02 -0.07
CA PHE A 135 23.05 -12.56 1.10
C PHE A 135 24.18 -11.65 0.61
N PRO A 136 24.48 -10.52 1.27
CA PRO A 136 25.87 -10.13 1.39
C PRO A 136 26.52 -11.20 2.28
N SER A 137 27.38 -12.03 1.68
CA SER A 137 28.38 -12.77 2.43
C SER A 137 29.19 -11.75 3.25
N ARG A 138 29.26 -12.03 4.56
CA ARG A 138 30.01 -11.38 5.64
C ARG A 138 30.90 -10.21 5.27
#